data_AF-A0AB36FKQ8-F1
#
_entry.id   AF-A0AB36FKQ8-F1
#
_cell.length_a   1.000
_cell.length_b   1.000
_cell.length_c   1.000
_cell.angle_alpha   90.00
_cell.angle_beta   90.00
_cell.angle_gamma   90.00
#
_symmetry.space_group_name_H-M   'P 1'
#
loop_
_entity.id
_entity.type
_entity.pdbx_description
1 polymer ?
#
loop_
_entity_poly.entity_id
_entity_poly.type
_entity_poly.pdbx_seq_one_letter_code
_entity_poly.pdbx_strand_id
1 'polypeptide(L)' 'MVLEYAETNKIEEAERWMVGVNYWLDPRSVIKVGYEDTDVVEGPDDTRFAVQFSYGF' A
#
# COMPACT_ATOMS: atom_id res chain seq x y z
N MET A 1 -4.55 -13.86 3.63
CA MET A 1 -4.21 -12.50 4.13
C MET A 1 -2.74 -12.29 3.84
N VAL A 2 -2.41 -11.34 2.97
CA VAL A 2 -1.02 -10.98 2.65
C VAL A 2 -0.74 -9.70 3.42
N LEU A 3 0.07 -9.80 4.45
CA LEU A 3 0.67 -8.64 5.13
C LEU A 3 2.02 -8.43 4.46
N GLU A 4 2.13 -7.40 3.63
CA GLU A 4 3.38 -6.99 3.02
C GLU A 4 3.96 -5.85 3.87
N TYR A 5 5.01 -6.15 4.63
CA TYR A 5 5.81 -5.14 5.33
C TYR A 5 7.06 -4.89 4.49
N ALA A 6 7.12 -3.75 3.82
CA ALA A 6 8.25 -3.32 3.01
C ALA A 6 8.88 -2.08 3.64
N GLU A 7 9.92 -2.29 4.45
CA GLU A 7 10.74 -1.21 5.01
C GLU A 7 11.73 -0.74 3.93
N THR A 8 11.38 0.32 3.19
CA THR A 8 12.30 0.94 2.23
C THR A 8 13.36 1.73 3.00
N ASN A 9 14.48 1.09 3.29
CA ASN A 9 15.66 1.76 3.81
C ASN A 9 16.40 2.50 2.67
N LYS A 10 16.59 3.82 2.87
CA LYS A 10 17.53 4.74 2.18
C LYS A 10 17.00 5.55 1.00
N ILE A 11 16.21 6.57 1.30
CA ILE A 11 16.42 7.95 0.80
C ILE A 11 16.25 8.83 2.05
N GLU A 12 17.21 9.71 2.32
CA GLU A 12 17.33 10.47 3.58
C GLU A 12 15.97 11.05 4.04
N GLU A 13 15.60 10.75 5.29
CA GLU A 13 14.54 11.42 6.05
C GLU A 13 13.06 11.16 5.69
N ALA A 14 12.69 9.95 5.27
CA ALA A 14 11.28 9.56 5.25
C ALA A 14 11.03 8.11 5.73
N GLU A 15 10.15 7.93 6.72
CA GLU A 15 9.62 6.63 7.15
C GLU A 15 8.31 6.37 6.40
N ARG A 16 8.19 5.22 5.73
CA ARG A 16 6.98 4.85 4.98
C ARG A 16 6.50 3.49 5.39
N TRP A 17 5.22 3.41 5.75
CA TRP A 17 4.54 2.14 6.00
C TRP A 17 3.28 2.02 5.11
N MET A 18 2.97 0.78 4.75
CA MET A 18 1.80 0.45 3.93
C MET A 18 1.06 -0.71 4.59
N VAL A 19 -0.27 -0.62 4.63
CA VAL A 19 -1.15 -1.72 5.02
C VAL A 19 -2.24 -1.90 3.96
N GLY A 20 -2.55 -3.15 3.63
CA GLY A 20 -3.58 -3.42 2.63
C GLY A 20 -4.26 -4.76 2.79
N VAL A 21 -5.44 -4.88 2.17
CA VAL A 21 -6.25 -6.10 2.14
C VAL A 21 -6.56 -6.44 0.68
N ASN A 22 -6.38 -7.72 0.35
CA ASN A 22 -6.79 -8.30 -0.93
C ASN A 22 -7.99 -9.22 -0.71
N TYR A 23 -9.05 -9.00 -1.49
CA TYR A 23 -10.27 -9.80 -1.50
C TYR A 23 -10.50 -10.43 -2.86
N TRP A 24 -10.37 -11.75 -2.94
CA TRP A 24 -10.62 -12.52 -4.16
C TRP A 24 -12.13 -12.76 -4.29
N LEU A 25 -12.72 -12.29 -5.38
CA LEU A 25 -14.13 -12.54 -5.70
C LEU A 25 -14.28 -13.91 -6.39
N ASP A 26 -13.32 -14.23 -7.25
CA ASP A 26 -13.19 -15.51 -7.95
C ASP A 26 -11.70 -15.74 -8.31
N PRO A 27 -11.31 -16.88 -8.89
CA PRO A 27 -9.91 -17.16 -9.24
C PRO A 27 -9.26 -16.17 -10.23
N ARG A 28 -10.06 -15.37 -10.94
CA ARG A 28 -9.64 -14.38 -11.93
C ARG A 28 -9.78 -12.94 -11.44
N SER A 29 -10.53 -12.66 -10.39
CA SER A 29 -10.81 -11.28 -9.99
C SER A 29 -10.51 -10.98 -8.52
N VAL A 30 -9.90 -9.82 -8.27
CA VAL A 30 -9.47 -9.38 -6.94
C VAL A 30 -9.73 -7.88 -6.75
N ILE A 31 -10.24 -7.54 -5.57
CA ILE A 31 -10.31 -6.16 -5.07
C ILE A 31 -9.16 -5.98 -4.08
N LYS A 32 -8.39 -4.91 -4.25
CA LYS A 32 -7.30 -4.53 -3.34
C LYS A 32 -7.60 -3.16 -2.75
N VAL A 33 -7.46 -3.05 -1.44
CA VAL A 33 -7.57 -1.78 -0.72
C VAL A 33 -6.28 -1.58 0.04
N GLY A 34 -5.65 -0.43 -0.14
CA GLY A 34 -4.37 -0.08 0.49
C GLY A 34 -4.43 1.29 1.13
N TYR A 35 -3.78 1.41 2.28
CA TYR A 35 -3.49 2.65 2.95
C TYR A 35 -1.97 2.73 3.11
N GLU A 36 -1.44 3.90 2.83
CA GLU A 36 -0.03 4.22 2.88
C GLU A 36 0.14 5.53 3.62
N ASP A 37 1.17 5.57 4.44
CA ASP A 37 1.51 6.72 5.24
C ASP A 37 3.02 6.91 5.16
N THR A 38 3.40 8.14 4.85
CA THR A 38 4.79 8.54 4.68
C THR A 38 5.04 9.73 5.58
N ASP A 39 5.83 9.51 6.63
CA ASP A 39 6.36 10.52 7.54
C ASP A 39 7.66 11.05 6.94
N VAL A 40 7.75 12.36 6.71
CA VAL A 40 8.92 13.01 6.09
C VAL A 40 9.47 14.02 7.10
N VAL A 41 10.76 13.91 7.45
CA VAL A 41 11.36 14.76 8.50
C VAL A 41 11.35 16.24 8.12
N GLU A 42 11.43 16.56 6.82
CA GLU A 42 11.21 17.91 6.27
C GLU A 42 10.19 17.86 5.13
N GLY A 43 8.92 18.12 5.43
CA GLY A 43 7.86 18.23 4.43
C GLY A 43 6.46 18.02 5.00
N PRO A 44 5.41 18.15 4.18
CA PRO A 44 4.07 17.71 4.57
C PRO A 44 4.00 16.18 4.56
N ASP A 45 3.44 15.60 5.62
CA ASP A 45 3.09 14.18 5.68
C ASP A 45 2.21 13.80 4.46
N ASP A 46 2.54 12.68 3.82
CA ASP A 46 1.81 12.20 2.65
C ASP A 46 1.10 10.88 2.97
N THR A 47 -0.20 10.99 3.19
CA THR A 47 -1.10 9.85 3.37
C THR A 47 -1.82 9.53 2.05
N ARG A 48 -1.79 8.28 1.63
CA ARG A 48 -2.45 7.80 0.40
C ARG A 48 -3.40 6.66 0.68
N PHE A 49 -4.58 6.74 0.04
CA PHE A 49 -5.57 5.65 0.02
C PHE A 49 -5.80 5.20 -1.42
N ALA A 50 -5.76 3.89 -1.64
CA ALA A 50 -5.93 3.30 -2.95
C ALA A 50 -6.95 2.17 -2.94
N VAL A 51 -7.81 2.15 -3.95
CA VAL A 51 -8.71 1.03 -4.25
C VAL A 51 -8.42 0.59 -5.68
N GLN A 52 -8.15 -0.70 -5.85
CA GLN A 52 -7.85 -1.29 -7.15
C GLN A 52 -8.74 -2.51 -7.40
N PHE A 53 -9.27 -2.60 -8.62
CA PHE A 53 -9.86 -3.82 -9.15
C PHE A 53 -8.91 -4.44 -10.18
N SER A 54 -8.73 -5.76 -10.14
CA SER A 54 -7.95 -6.50 -11.13
C SER A 54 -8.74 -7.71 -11.64
N TYR A 55 -8.62 -7.97 -12.94
CA TYR A 55 -9.25 -9.10 -13.63
C TYR A 55 -8.22 -9.78 -14.54
N GLY A 56 -8.05 -11.10 -14.40
CA GLY A 56 -7.17 -11.94 -15.22
C GLY A 56 -7.92 -12.60 -16.37
N PHE A 57 -7.39 -12.46 -17.58
CA PHE A 57 -7.89 -13.08 -18.81
C PHE A 57 -7.10 -14.35 -19.18
#